data_AF-W2N0L6-F1
#
_entry.id   AF-W2N0L6-F1
#
_cell.length_a   1.000
_cell.length_b   1.000
_cell.length_c   1.000
_cell.angle_alpha   90.00
_cell.angle_beta   90.00
_cell.angle_gamma   90.00
#
_symmetry.space_group_name_H-M   'P 1'
#
loop_
_entity.id
_entity.type
_entity.pdbx_description
1 polymer ?
#
loop_
_entity_poly.entity_id
_entity_poly.type
_entity_poly.pdbx_seq_one_letter_code
_entity_poly.pdbx_strand_id
1 'polypeptide(L)'
;MHYEHSWVNHTLHFVDPVSGTHTNTIEGLWEMHIKCHITAMRGCSKKYLDGYIDEYMWRSWFFPTMASPGEFMCGLVQAVQRHPQQEE
;
A
#
# COMPACT_ATOMS: atom_id res chain seq x y z
N MET A 1 -17.14 -5.48 3.06
CA MET A 1 -16.17 -6.25 2.26
C MET A 1 -15.89 -7.55 2.99
N HIS A 2 -16.08 -8.69 2.35
CA HIS A 2 -15.70 -9.99 2.90
C HIS A 2 -14.33 -10.36 2.32
N TYR A 3 -13.30 -10.36 3.15
CA TYR A 3 -11.96 -10.79 2.76
C TYR A 3 -11.81 -12.28 3.07
N GLU A 4 -11.43 -13.08 2.08
CA GLU A 4 -11.01 -14.46 2.29
C GLU A 4 -9.58 -14.49 2.79
N HIS A 5 -9.36 -15.22 3.88
CA HIS A 5 -8.04 -15.38 4.47
C HIS A 5 -7.45 -16.71 4.01
N SER A 6 -6.22 -16.67 3.54
CA SER A 6 -5.45 -17.85 3.12
C SER A 6 -4.10 -17.86 3.85
N TRP A 7 -3.49 -19.03 3.93
CA TRP A 7 -2.26 -19.24 4.71
C TRP A 7 -1.29 -20.09 3.91
N VAL A 8 0.01 -19.92 4.16
CA VAL A 8 1.08 -20.73 3.57
C VAL A 8 1.96 -21.25 4.69
N ASN A 9 2.31 -22.54 4.63
CA ASN A 9 3.28 -23.14 5.53
C ASN A 9 4.69 -23.05 4.94
N HIS A 10 5.45 -22.03 5.33
CA HIS A 10 6.81 -21.78 4.87
C HIS A 10 7.85 -22.83 5.32
N THR A 11 7.52 -23.75 6.22
CA THR A 11 8.39 -24.90 6.52
C THR A 11 8.34 -25.95 5.41
N LEU A 12 7.24 -26.02 4.67
CA LEU A 12 7.01 -27.02 3.62
C LEU A 12 7.14 -26.42 2.23
N HIS A 13 6.50 -25.27 1.98
CA HIS A 13 6.39 -24.69 0.65
C HIS A 13 6.47 -23.16 0.71
N PHE A 14 7.10 -22.56 -0.30
CA PHE A 14 7.14 -21.10 -0.48
C PHE A 14 5.86 -20.56 -1.16
N VAL A 15 5.26 -21.38 -2.01
CA VAL A 15 3.95 -21.17 -2.64
C VAL A 15 3.13 -22.41 -2.34
N ASP A 16 1.90 -22.25 -1.85
CA ASP A 16 1.04 -23.40 -1.58
C ASP A 16 0.70 -24.13 -2.89
N PRO A 17 1.04 -25.42 -3.06
CA PRO A 17 0.86 -26.12 -4.33
C PRO A 17 -0.60 -26.38 -4.71
N VAL A 18 -1.54 -26.29 -3.74
CA VAL A 18 -2.97 -26.54 -3.98
C VAL A 18 -3.70 -25.26 -4.35
N SER A 19 -3.59 -24.22 -3.52
CA SER A 19 -4.28 -22.94 -3.74
C SER A 19 -3.49 -21.93 -4.57
N GLY A 20 -2.17 -22.12 -4.72
CA GLY A 20 -1.27 -21.13 -5.32
C GLY A 20 -1.00 -19.91 -4.42
N THR A 21 -1.50 -19.91 -3.18
CA THR A 21 -1.32 -18.79 -2.24
C THR A 21 0.17 -18.58 -1.94
N HIS A 22 0.61 -17.33 -1.90
CA HIS A 22 1.96 -16.94 -1.51
C HIS A 22 2.00 -15.53 -0.91
N THR A 23 3.03 -15.23 -0.13
CA THR A 23 3.26 -13.91 0.48
C THR A 23 4.21 -13.02 -0.33
N ASN A 24 4.83 -13.55 -1.40
CA ASN A 24 5.91 -12.89 -2.16
C ASN A 24 5.58 -11.47 -2.61
N THR A 25 4.36 -11.22 -3.10
CA THR A 25 3.95 -9.89 -3.56
C THR A 25 3.88 -8.89 -2.40
N ILE A 26 3.35 -9.32 -1.26
CA ILE A 26 3.25 -8.49 -0.06
C ILE A 26 4.64 -8.23 0.52
N GLU A 27 5.49 -9.25 0.59
CA GLU A 27 6.87 -9.14 1.06
C GLU A 27 7.73 -8.24 0.15
N GLY A 28 7.62 -8.42 -1.17
CA GLY A 28 8.30 -7.58 -2.15
C GLY A 28 7.86 -6.13 -2.08
N LEU A 29 6.54 -5.90 -1.94
CA LEU A 29 5.99 -4.56 -1.75
C LEU A 29 6.53 -3.90 -0.48
N TRP A 30 6.54 -4.65 0.63
CA TRP A 30 7.06 -4.18 1.91
C TRP A 30 8.54 -3.79 1.82
N GLU A 31 9.40 -4.67 1.30
CA GLU A 31 10.84 -4.41 1.26
C GLU A 31 11.18 -3.29 0.27
N MET A 32 10.68 -3.36 -0.96
CA MET A 32 11.11 -2.46 -2.04
C MET A 32 10.50 -1.07 -1.97
N HIS A 33 9.24 -0.96 -1.51
CA HIS A 33 8.53 0.31 -1.58
C HIS A 33 8.36 0.97 -0.22
N ILE A 34 7.92 0.21 0.80
CA ILE A 34 7.60 0.80 2.11
C ILE A 34 8.86 0.98 2.94
N LYS A 35 9.59 -0.11 3.20
CA LYS A 35 10.74 -0.11 4.10
C LYS A 35 11.90 0.71 3.53
N CYS A 36 12.24 0.56 2.26
CA CYS A 36 13.25 1.40 1.60
C CYS A 36 12.94 2.90 1.74
N HIS A 37 11.69 3.30 1.55
CA HIS A 37 11.28 4.70 1.69
C HIS A 37 11.40 5.20 3.14
N ILE A 38 10.91 4.43 4.12
CA ILE A 38 11.03 4.75 5.55
C ILE A 38 12.50 4.86 5.96
N THR A 39 13.35 3.94 5.51
CA THR A 39 14.79 3.99 5.79
C THR A 39 15.45 5.22 5.17
N ALA A 40 15.09 5.60 3.95
CA ALA A 40 15.59 6.82 3.30
C ALA A 40 15.23 8.10 4.09
N MET A 41 14.07 8.11 4.76
CA MET A 41 13.64 9.19 5.66
C MET A 41 14.28 9.12 7.06
N ARG A 42 15.21 8.19 7.31
CA ARG A 42 15.83 7.91 8.62
C ARG A 42 14.85 7.37 9.67
N GLY A 43 13.88 6.60 9.22
CA GLY A 43 12.87 5.94 10.05
C GLY A 43 11.56 6.71 10.12
N CYS A 44 10.57 6.04 10.71
CA CYS A 44 9.23 6.57 10.91
C CYS A 44 8.75 6.16 12.31
N SER A 45 8.03 7.03 13.00
CA SER A 45 7.34 6.66 14.23
C SER A 45 6.22 5.67 13.91
N LYS A 46 6.03 4.64 14.75
CA LYS A 46 5.01 3.59 14.54
C LYS A 46 3.60 4.16 14.33
N LYS A 47 3.27 5.27 15.00
CA LYS A 47 1.96 5.94 14.88
C LYS A 47 1.64 6.50 13.49
N TYR A 48 2.64 6.66 12.62
CA TYR A 48 2.44 7.17 11.26
C TYR A 48 2.58 6.08 10.20
N LEU A 49 3.00 4.87 10.58
CA LEU A 49 3.25 3.79 9.62
C LEU A 49 1.99 3.47 8.82
N ASP A 50 0.84 3.35 9.49
CA ASP A 50 -0.43 3.04 8.85
C ASP A 50 -0.81 4.11 7.82
N GLY A 51 -0.69 5.40 8.18
CA GLY A 51 -0.96 6.51 7.26
C GLY A 51 -0.02 6.55 6.05
N TYR A 52 1.26 6.17 6.21
CA TYR A 52 2.18 6.04 5.08
C TYR A 52 1.80 4.89 4.15
N ILE A 53 1.34 3.76 4.70
CA ILE A 53 0.87 2.62 3.90
C ILE A 53 -0.39 3.03 3.13
N ASP A 54 -1.34 3.69 3.79
CA ASP A 54 -2.57 4.19 3.16
C ASP A 54 -2.26 5.17 2.02
N GLU A 55 -1.34 6.12 2.26
CA GLU A 55 -0.89 7.07 1.23
C GLU A 55 -0.25 6.34 0.05
N TYR A 56 0.66 5.40 0.32
CA TYR A 56 1.32 4.62 -0.72
C TYR A 56 0.31 3.82 -1.55
N MET A 57 -0.63 3.14 -0.90
CA MET A 57 -1.67 2.36 -1.57
C MET A 57 -2.54 3.26 -2.45
N TRP A 58 -3.01 4.39 -1.92
CA TRP A 58 -3.76 5.38 -2.67
C TRP A 58 -2.97 5.87 -3.91
N ARG A 59 -1.70 6.23 -3.75
CA ARG A 59 -0.85 6.65 -4.88
C ARG A 59 -0.73 5.55 -5.94
N SER A 60 -0.53 4.30 -5.52
CA SER A 60 -0.39 3.16 -6.44
C SER A 60 -1.67 2.80 -7.20
N TRP A 61 -2.84 3.04 -6.61
CA TRP A 61 -4.12 2.69 -7.22
C TRP A 61 -4.61 3.73 -8.21
N PHE A 62 -4.34 5.01 -7.94
CA PHE A 62 -4.93 6.12 -8.69
C PHE A 62 -3.96 6.81 -9.66
N PHE A 63 -2.66 6.54 -9.57
CA PHE A 63 -1.65 7.24 -10.35
C PHE A 63 -0.60 6.29 -10.94
N PRO A 64 0.03 6.66 -12.06
CA PRO A 64 1.15 5.91 -12.60
C PRO A 64 2.38 5.99 -11.67
N THR A 65 3.27 5.00 -11.77
CA THR A 65 4.47 4.87 -10.92
C THR A 65 5.46 6.04 -11.01
N MET A 66 5.36 6.87 -12.05
CA MET A 66 6.22 8.04 -12.27
C MET A 66 5.45 9.37 -12.13
N ALA A 67 4.26 9.35 -11.53
CA ALA A 67 3.56 10.58 -11.23
C ALA A 67 4.40 11.48 -10.31
N SER A 68 4.45 12.76 -10.66
CA SER A 68 5.11 13.81 -9.91
C SER A 68 4.32 14.16 -8.65
N PRO A 69 4.99 14.76 -7.64
CA PRO A 69 4.30 15.34 -6.48
C PRO A 69 3.11 16.24 -6.84
N GLY A 70 3.23 17.03 -7.92
CA GLY A 70 2.18 17.92 -8.39
C GLY A 70 0.94 17.17 -8.89
N GLU A 71 1.12 16.03 -9.57
CA GLU A 71 0.02 15.21 -10.06
C GLU A 71 -0.74 14.55 -8.92
N PHE A 72 -0.04 14.02 -7.90
CA PHE A 72 -0.67 13.49 -6.70
C PHE A 72 -1.51 14.55 -5.99
N MET A 73 -0.95 15.75 -5.78
CA MET A 73 -1.66 16.84 -5.11
C MET A 73 -2.87 17.32 -5.92
N CYS A 74 -2.73 17.46 -7.24
CA CYS A 74 -3.86 17.82 -8.10
C CYS A 74 -4.96 16.76 -8.04
N GLY A 75 -4.61 15.47 -8.10
CA GLY A 75 -5.59 14.39 -8.01
C GLY A 75 -6.27 14.33 -6.64
N LEU A 76 -5.55 14.59 -5.54
CA LEU A 76 -6.13 14.70 -4.20
C LEU A 76 -7.15 15.83 -4.12
N VAL A 77 -6.80 17.03 -4.59
CA VAL A 77 -7.72 18.19 -4.63
C VAL A 77 -8.97 17.86 -5.44
N GLN A 78 -8.81 17.24 -6.61
CA GLN A 78 -9.94 16.82 -7.43
C GLN A 78 -10.82 15.77 -6.72
N ALA A 79 -10.23 14.82 -6.00
CA ALA A 79 -10.96 13.80 -5.26
C ALA A 79 -11.80 14.42 -4.13
N VAL A 80 -11.24 15.37 -3.37
CA VAL A 80 -11.94 16.11 -2.32
C VAL A 80 -13.08 16.94 -2.90
N GLN A 81 -12.86 17.63 -4.03
CA GLN A 81 -13.90 18.42 -4.70
C GLN A 81 -15.07 17.55 -5.20
N ARG A 82 -14.81 16.31 -5.62
CA ARG A 82 -15.83 15.37 -6.11
C ARG A 82 -16.63 14.71 -4.98
N HIS A 83 -16.03 14.62 -3.78
CA HIS A 83 -16.65 14.02 -2.60
C HIS A 83 -16.56 14.98 -1.40
N PRO A 84 -17.25 16.14 -1.47
CA PRO A 84 -17.31 17.02 -0.31
C PRO A 84 -17.94 16.25 0.84
N GLN A 85 -17.31 16.29 2.02
CA GLN A 85 -17.92 15.73 3.22
C GLN A 85 -19.26 16.44 3.41
N GLN A 86 -20.35 15.68 3.41
CA GLN A 86 -21.65 16.19 3.84
C GLN A 86 -21.51 16.47 5.33
N GLU A 87 -21.62 17.75 5.72
CA GLU A 87 -21.76 18.12 7.12
C GLU A 87 -23.06 17.49 7.64
N GLU A 88 -22.94 16.54 8.57
CA GLU A 88 -24.06 16.05 9.40
C GLU A 88 -24.47 17.09 10.45
#